data_AF-A0A2K3M8E1-F1
#
_entry.id   AF-A0A2K3M8E1-F1
#
_cell.length_a   1.000
_cell.length_b   1.000
_cell.length_c   1.000
_cell.angle_alpha   90.00
_cell.angle_beta   90.00
_cell.angle_gamma   90.00
#
_symmetry.space_group_name_H-M   'P 1'
#
loop_
_entity.id
_entity.type
_entity.pdbx_description
1 polymer ?
#
loop_
_entity_poly.entity_id
_entity_poly.type
_entity_poly.pdbx_seq_one_letter_code
_entity_poly.pdbx_strand_id
1 'polypeptide(L)'
;IENEYGYYENYYKEDGKKYALWAAKMAVSQNTSVPWIMCQQWDAPDPVIDTCNSFYCDQFKPTSPNRPKMWTENWPGWYVEFNPNLCPL
;
A
#
# COMPACT_ATOMS: atom_id res chain seq x y z
N ILE A 1 7.46 -2.42 0.76
CA ILE A 1 8.19 -1.35 0.05
C ILE A 1 7.16 -0.37 -0.46
N GLU A 2 7.44 0.94 -0.47
CA GLU A 2 6.44 1.97 -0.75
C GLU A 2 5.23 1.97 0.21
N ASN A 3 4.40 3.02 0.16
CA ASN A 3 3.19 3.10 0.96
C ASN A 3 2.05 3.79 0.21
N GLU A 4 0.98 3.04 -0.07
CA GLU A 4 -0.24 3.52 -0.73
C GLU A 4 -0.01 4.23 -2.08
N TYR A 5 1.09 3.88 -2.77
CA TYR A 5 1.51 4.57 -3.99
C TYR A 5 0.53 4.37 -5.16
N GLY A 6 -0.27 3.30 -5.19
CA GLY A 6 -1.25 3.08 -6.25
C GLY A 6 -2.22 4.25 -6.41
N TYR A 7 -2.60 4.95 -5.33
CA TYR A 7 -3.40 6.17 -5.42
C TYR A 7 -2.69 7.28 -6.20
N TYR A 8 -1.37 7.38 -6.07
CA TYR A 8 -0.54 8.42 -6.68
C TYR A 8 -0.05 8.06 -8.07
N GLU A 9 0.15 6.77 -8.34
CA GLU A 9 0.69 6.24 -9.59
C GLU A 9 -0.03 6.78 -10.82
N ASN A 10 -1.36 6.83 -10.79
CA ASN A 10 -2.18 7.32 -11.89
C ASN A 10 -1.92 8.79 -12.23
N TYR A 11 -1.52 9.62 -11.26
CA TYR A 11 -1.16 11.02 -11.51
C TYR A 11 0.15 11.13 -12.29
N TYR A 12 1.07 10.18 -12.10
CA TYR A 12 2.36 10.11 -12.79
C TYR A 12 2.34 9.24 -14.06
N LYS A 13 1.21 8.61 -14.37
CA LYS A 13 0.98 7.82 -15.60
C LYS A 13 2.05 6.75 -15.80
N GLU A 14 2.67 6.67 -16.97
CA GLU A 14 3.68 5.67 -17.29
C GLU A 14 4.92 5.76 -16.40
N ASP A 15 5.30 6.95 -15.96
CA ASP A 15 6.47 7.11 -15.12
C ASP A 15 6.18 6.66 -13.68
N GLY A 16 4.94 6.82 -13.21
CA GLY A 16 4.46 6.20 -11.96
C GLY A 16 4.57 4.68 -12.01
N LYS A 17 4.11 4.06 -13.11
CA LYS A 17 4.24 2.61 -13.34
C LYS A 17 5.68 2.14 -13.34
N LYS A 18 6.55 2.85 -14.06
CA LYS A 18 8.00 2.54 -14.10
C LYS A 18 8.61 2.64 -12.70
N TYR A 19 8.22 3.64 -11.93
CA TYR A 19 8.67 3.82 -10.55
C TYR A 19 8.22 2.68 -9.64
N ALA A 20 6.93 2.35 -9.61
CA ALA A 20 6.40 1.27 -8.78
C ALA A 20 7.06 -0.08 -9.11
N LEU A 21 7.24 -0.37 -10.40
CA LEU A 21 7.95 -1.57 -10.86
C LEU A 21 9.42 -1.57 -10.44
N TRP A 22 10.11 -0.43 -10.54
CA TRP A 22 11.50 -0.29 -10.09
C TRP A 22 11.61 -0.49 -8.57
N ALA A 23 10.73 0.13 -7.79
CA ALA A 23 10.73 0.03 -6.33
C ALA A 23 10.53 -1.41 -5.87
N ALA A 24 9.57 -2.12 -6.47
CA ALA A 24 9.33 -3.54 -6.22
C ALA A 24 10.57 -4.41 -6.54
N LYS A 25 11.16 -4.23 -7.73
CA LYS A 25 12.38 -4.98 -8.15
C LYS A 25 13.57 -4.69 -7.24
N MET A 26 13.75 -3.44 -6.84
CA MET A 26 14.81 -3.01 -5.94
C MET A 26 14.66 -3.65 -4.56
N ALA A 27 13.44 -3.68 -4.00
CA ALA A 27 13.19 -4.34 -2.72
C ALA A 27 13.48 -5.85 -2.80
N VAL A 28 12.97 -6.52 -3.83
CA VAL A 28 13.16 -7.97 -4.04
C VAL A 28 14.65 -8.31 -4.18
N SER A 29 15.45 -7.46 -4.85
CA SER A 29 16.89 -7.71 -5.03
C SER A 29 17.71 -7.63 -3.75
N GLN A 30 17.15 -7.12 -2.65
CA GLN A 30 17.82 -7.13 -1.34
C GLN A 30 17.93 -8.55 -0.74
N ASN A 31 17.27 -9.56 -1.33
CA ASN A 31 17.37 -10.96 -0.93
C ASN A 31 17.17 -11.20 0.58
N THR A 32 16.15 -10.56 1.16
CA THR A 32 15.86 -10.60 2.59
C THR A 32 15.38 -11.96 3.11
N SER A 33 15.20 -12.96 2.23
CA SER A 33 14.64 -14.29 2.50
C SER A 33 13.18 -14.35 2.97
N VAL A 34 12.51 -13.19 3.06
CA VAL A 34 11.10 -13.07 3.46
C VAL A 34 10.29 -12.30 2.39
N PRO A 35 8.96 -12.49 2.30
CA PRO A 35 8.14 -11.82 1.30
C PRO A 35 8.13 -10.30 1.45
N TRP A 36 8.01 -9.59 0.32
CA TRP A 36 7.73 -8.17 0.29
C TRP A 36 6.25 -7.91 0.06
N ILE A 37 5.76 -6.81 0.64
CA ILE A 37 4.38 -6.35 0.47
C ILE A 37 4.34 -4.90 -0.03
N MET A 38 3.26 -4.53 -0.72
CA MET A 38 2.90 -3.17 -1.14
C MET A 38 1.41 -2.93 -0.82
N CYS A 39 1.11 -1.98 0.06
CA CYS A 39 -0.26 -1.63 0.41
C CYS A 39 -0.89 -0.70 -0.63
N GLN A 40 -2.18 -0.91 -0.93
CA GLN A 40 -2.96 -0.15 -1.91
C GLN A 40 -2.25 0.00 -3.27
N GLN A 41 -1.67 -1.11 -3.74
CA GLN A 41 -0.97 -1.20 -5.02
C GLN A 41 -1.64 -2.28 -5.90
N TRP A 42 -2.51 -1.87 -6.82
CA TRP A 42 -3.38 -2.79 -7.58
C TRP A 42 -2.69 -3.52 -8.74
N ASP A 43 -1.42 -3.25 -9.00
CA ASP A 43 -0.61 -3.90 -10.02
C ASP A 43 0.77 -4.34 -9.48
N ALA A 44 0.86 -4.60 -8.16
CA ALA A 44 2.09 -5.06 -7.54
C ALA A 44 2.67 -6.30 -8.28
N PRO A 45 3.93 -6.25 -8.75
CA PRO A 45 4.50 -7.33 -9.57
C PRO A 45 4.90 -8.53 -8.69
N ASP A 46 4.87 -9.74 -9.25
CA ASP A 46 5.42 -10.91 -8.56
C ASP A 46 6.91 -10.71 -8.22
N PRO A 47 7.38 -11.20 -7.05
CA PRO A 47 6.67 -11.94 -6.00
C PRO A 47 6.05 -11.05 -4.89
N VAL A 48 5.88 -9.75 -5.13
CA VAL A 48 5.37 -8.81 -4.12
C VAL A 48 3.86 -9.02 -3.90
N ILE A 49 3.44 -9.02 -2.64
CA ILE A 49 2.04 -9.22 -2.25
C ILE A 49 1.35 -7.86 -2.09
N ASP A 50 0.25 -7.66 -2.82
CA ASP A 50 -0.61 -6.49 -2.64
C ASP A 50 -1.51 -6.64 -1.40
N THR A 51 -1.67 -5.55 -0.64
CA THR A 51 -2.41 -5.55 0.63
C THR A 51 -3.41 -4.39 0.72
N CYS A 52 -4.35 -4.47 1.66
CA CYS A 52 -5.41 -3.48 1.85
C CYS A 52 -5.21 -2.66 3.13
N ASN A 53 -5.62 -1.39 3.07
CA ASN A 53 -5.69 -0.44 4.18
C ASN A 53 -7.07 0.21 4.19
N SER A 54 -7.82 0.10 5.28
CA SER A 54 -9.20 0.61 5.37
C SER A 54 -9.74 0.44 6.79
N PHE A 55 -10.94 0.96 7.05
CA PHE A 55 -11.81 0.48 8.14
C PHE A 55 -12.32 -0.94 7.88
N TYR A 56 -12.51 -1.31 6.61
CA TYR A 56 -13.01 -2.62 6.20
C TYR A 56 -12.29 -3.11 4.94
N CYS A 57 -11.69 -4.29 5.01
CA CYS A 57 -11.02 -4.98 3.90
C CYS A 57 -11.63 -6.36 3.60
N ASP A 58 -12.84 -6.64 4.10
CA ASP A 58 -13.56 -7.90 3.88
C ASP A 58 -13.86 -8.16 2.40
N GLN A 59 -14.00 -7.12 1.58
CA GLN A 59 -14.20 -7.24 0.13
C GLN A 59 -12.90 -7.21 -0.69
N PHE A 60 -11.75 -6.88 -0.08
CA PHE A 60 -10.47 -6.87 -0.78
C PHE A 60 -10.14 -8.26 -1.34
N LYS A 61 -9.63 -8.30 -2.58
CA LYS A 61 -9.14 -9.50 -3.24
C LYS A 61 -7.72 -9.20 -3.74
N PRO A 62 -6.73 -10.03 -3.39
CA PRO A 62 -5.41 -9.92 -3.97
C PRO A 62 -5.47 -10.01 -5.49
N THR A 63 -4.55 -9.35 -6.17
CA THR A 63 -4.45 -9.33 -7.64
C THR A 63 -4.20 -10.71 -8.26
N SER A 64 -3.77 -11.70 -7.46
CA SER A 64 -3.56 -13.09 -7.88
C SER A 64 -4.16 -14.06 -6.86
N PRO A 65 -4.81 -15.17 -7.30
CA PRO A 65 -5.38 -16.18 -6.39
C PRO A 65 -4.32 -16.93 -5.57
N ASN A 66 -3.04 -16.86 -5.98
CA ASN A 66 -1.92 -17.49 -5.26
C ASN A 66 -1.34 -16.57 -4.16
N ARG A 67 -1.84 -15.34 -4.03
CA ARG A 67 -1.40 -14.39 -3.00
C ARG A 67 -2.35 -14.44 -1.80
N PRO A 68 -1.83 -14.41 -0.56
CA PRO A 68 -2.68 -14.37 0.61
C PRO A 68 -3.42 -13.03 0.68
N LYS A 69 -4.64 -13.05 1.23
CA LYS A 69 -5.37 -11.83 1.56
C LYS A 69 -4.82 -11.22 2.84
N MET A 70 -4.24 -10.03 2.74
CA MET A 70 -3.61 -9.34 3.87
C MET A 70 -4.19 -7.93 4.08
N TRP A 71 -4.42 -7.59 5.35
CA TRP A 71 -4.89 -6.28 5.80
C TRP A 71 -3.76 -5.64 6.62
N THR A 72 -3.06 -4.68 6.04
CA THR A 72 -1.90 -4.01 6.64
C THR A 72 -2.30 -2.95 7.66
N GLU A 73 -3.33 -2.17 7.36
CA GLU A 73 -3.81 -1.13 8.27
C GLU A 73 -5.32 -1.24 8.49
N ASN A 74 -5.68 -1.85 9.62
CA ASN A 74 -7.04 -1.78 10.17
C ASN A 74 -7.17 -0.48 10.93
N TRP A 75 -7.81 0.51 10.30
CA TRP A 75 -8.02 1.83 10.91
C TRP A 75 -9.05 1.70 12.05
N PRO A 76 -8.63 1.68 13.33
CA PRO A 76 -9.55 1.50 14.46
C PRO A 76 -10.06 2.86 14.98
N GLY A 77 -9.69 3.94 14.30
CA GLY A 77 -9.87 5.32 14.69
C GLY A 77 -9.17 6.23 13.67
N TRP A 78 -9.07 7.50 14.00
CA TRP A 78 -8.44 8.50 13.13
C TRP A 78 -7.45 9.35 13.93
N TYR A 79 -6.47 9.92 13.25
CA TYR A 79 -5.58 10.88 13.89
C TYR A 79 -6.37 12.12 14.32
N VAL A 80 -5.91 12.77 15.38
CA VAL A 80 -6.52 14.00 15.88
C VAL A 80 -5.71 15.17 15.32
N GLU A 81 -6.39 16.06 14.60
CA GLU A 81 -5.81 17.32 14.15
C GLU A 81 -5.87 18.36 15.27
N PHE A 82 -4.84 19.20 15.35
CA PHE A 82 -4.90 20.37 16.22
C PHE A 82 -6.01 21.29 15.70
N ASN A 83 -7.02 21.54 16.54
CA ASN A 83 -8.04 22.52 16.25
C ASN A 83 -7.82 23.75 17.15
N PRO A 84 -7.35 24.89 16.59
CA PRO A 84 -7.13 26.11 17.36
C PRO A 84 -8.41 26.68 17.99
N ASN A 85 -9.58 26.26 17.51
CA ASN A 85 -10.88 26.72 17.96
C ASN A 85 -11.56 25.79 18.98
N LEU A 86 -10.95 24.65 19.32
CA LEU A 86 -11.50 23.70 20.31
C LEU A 86 -11.14 24.05 21.77
N CYS A 87 -10.27 25.05 22.00
CA CYS A 87 -9.89 25.50 23.33
C CYS A 87 -9.87 27.05 23.38
N PRO A 88 -11.03 27.73 23.43
CA PRO A 88 -11.04 29.13 23.79
C PRO A 88 -10.67 29.23 25.28
N LEU A 89 -9.50 29.82 25.57
CA LEU A 89 -9.20 30.33 26.91
C LEU A 89 -10.20 31.42 27.30
#